data_AF-A0A2V8I157-F1
#
_entry.id   AF-A0A2V8I157-F1
#
_cell.length_a   1.000
_cell.length_b   1.000
_cell.length_c   1.000
_cell.angle_alpha   90.00
_cell.angle_beta   90.00
_cell.angle_gamma   90.00
#
_symmetry.space_group_name_H-M   'P 1'
#
loop_
_entity.id
_entity.type
_entity.pdbx_description
1 polymer ?
#
loop_
_entity_poly.entity_id
_entity_poly.type
_entity_poly.pdbx_seq_one_letter_code
_entity_poly.pdbx_strand_id
1 'polypeptide(L)'
;MLDKAEVDHPAENPAIWEKVLRKLRAREMPPPERPRPDDATYDSVVAYLETALDQAAEAKPNPGRPSAYRLNRSQYANAIRDLIALEIDSALLLPADDSGYGFDNIGDVLTVSPMLLEKYISAAASISRLAAGDPSLSQTSVDYPIHPATVQTERENADLPVGSRGGIAIRHEFPLDAEYVIKVRLQRGKDATTIVGNSEQRELDIRLDGARLKLFTVNASDDDLEVRAAVKAG
;
A
#
# COMPACT_ATOMS: atom_id res chain seq x y z
N MET A 1 -13.14 -34.18 -35.55
CA MET A 1 -12.71 -33.37 -34.38
C MET A 1 -12.99 -34.06 -33.04
N LEU A 2 -14.03 -34.89 -32.92
CA LEU A 2 -14.21 -35.79 -31.78
C LEU A 2 -13.31 -37.04 -31.85
N ASP A 3 -12.75 -37.34 -33.03
CA ASP A 3 -11.96 -38.56 -33.31
C ASP A 3 -10.62 -38.66 -32.56
N LYS A 4 -10.27 -37.63 -31.77
CA LYS A 4 -9.06 -37.57 -30.93
C LYS A 4 -9.36 -37.40 -29.44
N ALA A 5 -10.63 -37.28 -29.07
CA ALA A 5 -11.03 -37.11 -27.68
C ALA A 5 -11.60 -38.44 -27.17
N GLU A 6 -10.91 -39.05 -26.21
CA GLU A 6 -11.37 -40.29 -25.58
C GLU A 6 -12.48 -39.98 -24.57
N VAL A 7 -13.61 -40.70 -24.68
CA VAL A 7 -14.77 -40.49 -23.81
C VAL A 7 -14.53 -40.99 -22.39
N ASP A 8 -13.62 -41.97 -22.23
CA ASP A 8 -13.25 -42.56 -20.94
C ASP A 8 -12.36 -41.63 -20.12
N HIS A 9 -11.73 -40.64 -20.77
CA HIS A 9 -10.81 -39.67 -20.17
C HIS A 9 -11.23 -38.23 -20.49
N PRO A 10 -12.45 -37.80 -20.10
CA PRO A 10 -12.95 -36.46 -20.46
C PRO A 10 -12.11 -35.32 -19.87
N ALA A 11 -11.40 -35.60 -18.76
CA ALA A 11 -10.49 -34.68 -18.09
C ALA A 11 -9.25 -34.29 -18.91
N GLU A 12 -8.86 -35.07 -19.93
CA GLU A 12 -7.71 -34.73 -20.79
C GLU A 12 -8.04 -33.61 -21.78
N ASN A 13 -9.32 -33.47 -22.14
CA ASN A 13 -9.80 -32.47 -23.10
C ASN A 13 -11.08 -31.78 -22.58
N PRO A 14 -11.03 -31.12 -21.41
CA PRO A 14 -12.23 -30.65 -20.71
C PRO A 14 -13.01 -29.62 -21.55
N ALA A 15 -12.30 -28.73 -22.26
CA ALA A 15 -12.93 -27.73 -23.12
C ALA A 15 -13.73 -28.32 -24.31
N ILE A 16 -13.37 -29.51 -24.79
CA ILE A 16 -14.12 -30.22 -25.84
C ILE A 16 -15.35 -30.89 -25.20
N TRP A 17 -15.14 -31.60 -24.10
CA TRP A 17 -16.19 -32.36 -23.41
C TRP A 17 -17.24 -31.47 -22.75
N GLU A 18 -16.90 -30.29 -22.25
CA GLU A 18 -17.87 -29.29 -21.78
C GLU A 18 -18.79 -28.78 -22.90
N LYS A 19 -18.27 -28.65 -24.14
CA LYS A 19 -19.09 -28.27 -25.30
C LYS A 19 -20.04 -29.40 -25.67
N VAL A 20 -19.56 -30.65 -25.61
CA VAL A 20 -20.39 -31.84 -25.84
C VAL A 20 -21.48 -31.95 -24.76
N LEU A 21 -21.12 -31.80 -23.49
CA LEU A 21 -22.04 -31.79 -22.36
C LEU A 21 -23.15 -30.74 -22.52
N ARG A 22 -22.80 -29.51 -22.93
CA ARG A 22 -23.78 -28.46 -23.25
C ARG A 22 -24.77 -28.88 -24.35
N LYS A 23 -24.29 -29.51 -25.41
CA LYS A 23 -25.14 -30.00 -26.51
C LYS A 23 -26.00 -31.20 -26.12
N LEU A 24 -25.48 -32.10 -25.29
CA LEU A 24 -26.23 -33.23 -24.74
C LEU A 24 -27.35 -32.74 -23.81
N ARG A 25 -27.06 -31.78 -22.92
CA ARG A 25 -28.09 -31.14 -22.07
C ARG A 25 -29.19 -30.46 -22.89
N ALA A 26 -28.81 -29.81 -24.00
CA ALA A 26 -29.76 -29.20 -24.93
C ALA A 26 -30.48 -30.20 -25.86
N ARG A 27 -30.16 -31.52 -25.78
CA ARG A 27 -30.65 -32.58 -26.68
C ARG A 27 -30.42 -32.31 -28.17
N GLU A 28 -29.39 -31.52 -28.48
CA GLU A 28 -28.96 -31.18 -29.83
C GLU A 28 -28.07 -32.26 -30.45
N MET A 29 -27.59 -33.21 -29.65
CA MET A 29 -26.68 -34.28 -30.06
C MET A 29 -27.17 -35.63 -29.52
N PRO A 30 -27.53 -36.64 -30.33
CA PRO A 30 -27.25 -36.72 -31.77
C PRO A 30 -28.10 -35.77 -32.63
N PRO A 31 -27.53 -35.27 -33.76
CA PRO A 31 -28.25 -34.41 -34.69
C PRO A 31 -29.52 -35.09 -35.22
N PRO A 32 -30.44 -34.32 -35.80
CA PRO A 32 -31.62 -34.87 -36.47
C PRO A 32 -31.21 -35.98 -37.46
N GLU A 33 -32.10 -36.96 -37.65
CA GLU A 33 -31.89 -38.12 -38.55
C GLU A 33 -30.88 -39.18 -38.10
N ARG A 34 -30.26 -39.01 -36.91
CA ARG A 34 -29.48 -40.09 -36.28
C ARG A 34 -30.27 -40.81 -35.20
N PRO A 35 -30.03 -42.13 -35.00
CA PRO A 35 -30.61 -42.87 -33.89
C PRO A 35 -30.27 -42.18 -32.57
N ARG A 36 -31.29 -41.86 -31.79
CA ARG A 36 -31.14 -41.26 -30.46
C ARG A 36 -31.24 -42.36 -29.41
N PRO A 37 -30.36 -42.38 -28.40
CA PRO A 37 -30.55 -43.21 -27.22
C PRO A 37 -31.86 -42.88 -26.51
N ASP A 38 -32.31 -43.78 -25.63
CA ASP A 38 -33.39 -43.46 -24.72
C ASP A 38 -32.97 -42.37 -23.71
N ASP A 39 -33.97 -41.79 -23.06
CA ASP A 39 -33.75 -40.68 -22.11
C ASP A 39 -32.86 -41.10 -20.93
N ALA A 40 -33.01 -42.33 -20.43
CA ALA A 40 -32.20 -42.85 -19.33
C ALA A 40 -30.72 -42.95 -19.68
N THR A 41 -30.40 -43.42 -20.88
CA THR A 41 -29.04 -43.48 -21.40
C THR A 41 -28.48 -42.07 -21.55
N TYR A 42 -29.29 -41.14 -22.06
CA TYR A 42 -28.92 -39.73 -22.20
C TYR A 42 -28.49 -39.11 -20.87
N ASP A 43 -29.34 -39.25 -19.86
CA ASP A 43 -29.13 -38.68 -18.53
C ASP A 43 -27.90 -39.32 -17.86
N SER A 44 -27.68 -40.63 -18.05
CA SER A 44 -26.52 -41.31 -17.49
C SER A 44 -25.19 -40.82 -18.09
N VAL A 45 -25.14 -40.55 -19.41
CA VAL A 45 -23.94 -40.04 -20.07
C VAL A 45 -23.67 -38.59 -19.66
N VAL A 46 -24.72 -37.76 -19.55
CA VAL A 46 -24.61 -36.39 -19.05
C VAL A 46 -24.05 -36.38 -17.63
N ALA A 47 -24.61 -37.19 -16.73
CA ALA A 47 -24.18 -37.28 -15.34
C ALA A 47 -22.74 -37.78 -15.19
N TYR A 48 -22.33 -38.77 -16.00
CA TYR A 48 -20.95 -39.25 -16.04
C TYR A 48 -19.97 -38.15 -16.44
N LEU A 49 -20.23 -37.46 -17.57
CA LEU A 49 -19.36 -36.41 -18.08
C LEU A 49 -19.27 -35.22 -17.11
N GLU A 50 -20.39 -34.81 -16.53
CA GLU A 50 -20.43 -33.75 -15.52
C GLU A 50 -19.60 -34.12 -14.30
N THR A 51 -19.85 -35.28 -13.70
CA THR A 51 -19.11 -35.75 -12.52
C THR A 51 -17.62 -35.85 -12.78
N ALA A 52 -17.21 -36.40 -13.93
CA ALA A 52 -15.81 -36.55 -14.27
C ALA A 52 -15.10 -35.21 -14.52
N LEU A 53 -15.78 -34.25 -15.16
CA LEU A 53 -15.24 -32.91 -15.39
C LEU A 53 -15.17 -32.09 -14.09
N ASP A 54 -16.18 -32.19 -13.23
CA ASP A 54 -16.20 -31.50 -11.93
C ASP A 54 -15.10 -32.01 -11.01
N GLN A 55 -14.91 -33.34 -10.92
CA GLN A 55 -13.80 -33.93 -10.16
C GLN A 55 -12.43 -33.48 -10.68
N ALA A 56 -12.27 -33.40 -12.01
CA ALA A 56 -11.03 -32.91 -12.60
C ALA A 56 -10.78 -31.43 -12.29
N ALA A 57 -11.81 -30.59 -12.31
CA ALA A 57 -11.74 -29.18 -11.97
C ALA A 57 -11.41 -28.97 -10.48
N GLU A 58 -11.99 -29.77 -9.59
CA GLU A 58 -11.72 -29.73 -8.15
C GLU A 58 -10.30 -30.20 -7.82
N ALA A 59 -9.81 -31.25 -8.50
CA ALA A 59 -8.45 -31.75 -8.32
C ALA A 59 -7.37 -30.76 -8.79
N LYS A 60 -7.69 -29.92 -9.78
CA LYS A 60 -6.78 -28.90 -10.29
C LYS A 60 -7.52 -27.58 -10.55
N PRO A 61 -7.83 -26.82 -9.48
CA PRO A 61 -8.54 -25.56 -9.60
C PRO A 61 -7.75 -24.60 -10.48
N ASN A 62 -8.42 -24.04 -11.48
CA ASN A 62 -7.85 -23.03 -12.37
C ASN A 62 -8.68 -21.74 -12.22
N PRO A 63 -8.31 -20.82 -11.31
CA PRO A 63 -9.03 -19.56 -11.12
C PRO A 63 -8.87 -18.60 -12.32
N GLY A 64 -8.21 -19.02 -13.39
CA GLY A 64 -7.88 -18.19 -14.52
C GLY A 64 -6.60 -17.38 -14.29
N ARG A 65 -6.37 -16.42 -15.18
CA ARG A 65 -5.27 -15.45 -15.04
C ARG A 65 -5.83 -14.21 -14.38
N PRO A 66 -5.17 -13.65 -13.33
CA PRO A 66 -5.56 -12.35 -12.84
C PRO A 66 -5.43 -11.32 -13.97
N SER A 67 -6.36 -10.39 -14.03
CA SER A 67 -6.23 -9.20 -14.89
C SER A 67 -4.90 -8.51 -14.60
N ALA A 68 -4.21 -8.02 -15.63
CA ALA A 68 -3.05 -7.18 -15.40
C ALA A 68 -3.52 -5.88 -14.73
N TYR A 69 -2.95 -5.53 -13.57
CA TYR A 69 -3.31 -4.33 -12.84
C TYR A 69 -2.07 -3.52 -12.47
N ARG A 70 -2.26 -2.19 -12.40
CA ARG A 70 -1.24 -1.28 -11.89
C ARG A 70 -1.15 -1.39 -10.37
N LEU A 71 0.00 -1.03 -9.80
CA LEU A 71 0.11 -0.86 -8.35
C LEU A 71 -0.79 0.30 -7.89
N ASN A 72 -1.56 0.08 -6.84
CA ASN A 72 -2.26 1.16 -6.15
C ASN A 72 -1.25 2.06 -5.39
N ARG A 73 -1.69 3.20 -4.84
CA ARG A 73 -0.79 4.18 -4.21
C ARG A 73 0.04 3.57 -3.06
N SER A 74 -0.59 2.72 -2.25
CA SER A 74 0.03 2.10 -1.08
C SER A 74 1.04 1.04 -1.49
N GLN A 75 0.70 0.23 -2.50
CA GLN A 75 1.61 -0.74 -3.11
C GLN A 75 2.80 -0.05 -3.79
N TYR A 76 2.57 1.08 -4.46
CA TYR A 76 3.63 1.87 -5.05
C TYR A 76 4.59 2.41 -3.97
N ALA A 77 4.08 2.98 -2.88
CA ALA A 77 4.91 3.43 -1.75
C ALA A 77 5.74 2.30 -1.15
N ASN A 78 5.13 1.13 -0.92
CA ASN A 78 5.83 -0.04 -0.42
C ASN A 78 6.91 -0.52 -1.40
N ALA A 79 6.63 -0.53 -2.70
CA ALA A 79 7.62 -0.91 -3.71
C ALA A 79 8.81 0.05 -3.74
N ILE A 80 8.58 1.35 -3.60
CA ILE A 80 9.65 2.35 -3.51
C ILE A 80 10.50 2.10 -2.26
N ARG A 81 9.87 1.92 -1.10
CA ARG A 81 10.58 1.56 0.14
C ARG A 81 11.40 0.29 -0.02
N ASP A 82 10.82 -0.75 -0.61
CA ASP A 82 11.48 -2.07 -0.69
C ASP A 82 12.61 -2.09 -1.74
N LEU A 83 12.52 -1.27 -2.80
CA LEU A 83 13.53 -1.23 -3.87
C LEU A 83 14.69 -0.28 -3.57
N ILE A 84 14.42 0.87 -2.96
CA ILE A 84 15.41 1.94 -2.76
C ILE A 84 15.47 2.48 -1.33
N ALA A 85 14.87 1.77 -0.37
CA ALA A 85 14.87 2.10 1.05
C ALA A 85 14.27 3.46 1.42
N LEU A 86 13.44 4.04 0.54
CA LEU A 86 12.91 5.40 0.72
C LEU A 86 11.43 5.39 1.14
N GLU A 87 11.13 6.02 2.27
CA GLU A 87 9.74 6.24 2.71
C GLU A 87 9.16 7.48 2.00
N ILE A 88 8.01 7.31 1.33
CA ILE A 88 7.33 8.39 0.58
C ILE A 88 5.87 8.54 1.00
N ASP A 89 5.38 9.79 1.02
CA ASP A 89 3.95 10.05 1.12
C ASP A 89 3.30 9.98 -0.27
N SER A 90 2.79 8.80 -0.61
CA SER A 90 2.12 8.58 -1.90
C SER A 90 0.85 9.42 -2.09
N ALA A 91 0.19 9.88 -1.02
CA ALA A 91 -1.04 10.68 -1.12
C ALA A 91 -0.76 12.11 -1.63
N LEU A 92 0.45 12.62 -1.42
CA LEU A 92 0.90 13.90 -1.98
C LEU A 92 1.34 13.79 -3.45
N LEU A 93 1.72 12.59 -3.88
CA LEU A 93 2.32 12.35 -5.20
C LEU A 93 1.31 11.82 -6.23
N LEU A 94 0.41 10.94 -5.79
CA LEU A 94 -0.53 10.21 -6.63
C LEU A 94 -1.97 10.51 -6.24
N PRO A 95 -2.90 10.59 -7.21
CA PRO A 95 -4.31 10.74 -6.91
C PRO A 95 -4.86 9.50 -6.19
N ALA A 96 -6.05 9.64 -5.62
CA ALA A 96 -6.74 8.52 -5.01
C ALA A 96 -7.09 7.43 -6.05
N ASP A 97 -6.92 6.18 -5.64
CA ASP A 97 -7.34 5.02 -6.43
C ASP A 97 -8.85 4.78 -6.34
N ASP A 98 -9.41 4.23 -7.42
CA ASP A 98 -10.79 3.75 -7.43
C ASP A 98 -10.91 2.52 -6.52
N SER A 99 -12.08 2.36 -5.90
CA SER A 99 -12.39 1.20 -5.05
C SER A 99 -13.49 0.34 -5.66
N GLY A 100 -13.33 -0.98 -5.55
CA GLY A 100 -14.34 -1.98 -5.89
C GLY A 100 -14.64 -2.81 -4.66
N TYR A 101 -15.90 -3.19 -4.40
CA TYR A 101 -16.25 -4.06 -3.25
C TYR A 101 -15.66 -3.63 -1.89
N GLY A 102 -15.36 -2.33 -1.71
CA GLY A 102 -14.72 -1.79 -0.51
C GLY A 102 -13.19 -1.86 -0.45
N PHE A 103 -12.51 -2.33 -1.50
CA PHE A 103 -11.05 -2.44 -1.58
C PHE A 103 -10.48 -1.64 -2.76
N ASP A 104 -9.27 -1.10 -2.58
CA ASP A 104 -8.54 -0.28 -3.55
C ASP A 104 -7.41 -1.05 -4.27
N ASN A 105 -7.38 -2.37 -4.13
CA ASN A 105 -6.38 -3.27 -4.71
C ASN A 105 -6.97 -4.22 -5.77
N ILE A 106 -8.20 -3.94 -6.23
CA ILE A 106 -8.89 -4.79 -7.21
C ILE A 106 -8.51 -4.36 -8.61
N GLY A 107 -7.81 -5.25 -9.31
CA GLY A 107 -7.27 -4.99 -10.63
C GLY A 107 -8.29 -4.60 -11.70
N ASP A 108 -9.51 -5.13 -11.61
CA ASP A 108 -10.57 -4.86 -12.59
C ASP A 108 -11.14 -3.43 -12.51
N VAL A 109 -10.88 -2.70 -11.41
CA VAL A 109 -11.33 -1.31 -11.22
C VAL A 109 -10.16 -0.33 -11.36
N LEU A 110 -8.92 -0.80 -11.24
CA LEU A 110 -7.71 0.03 -11.35
C LEU A 110 -7.38 0.35 -12.80
N THR A 111 -7.98 1.42 -13.32
CA THR A 111 -7.70 1.94 -14.67
C THR A 111 -6.46 2.84 -14.71
N VAL A 112 -5.88 3.00 -15.91
CA VAL A 112 -4.78 3.94 -16.17
C VAL A 112 -5.32 5.06 -17.06
N SER A 113 -5.27 6.29 -16.57
CA SER A 113 -5.57 7.49 -17.36
C SER A 113 -4.28 8.23 -17.76
N PRO A 114 -4.29 9.04 -18.83
CA PRO A 114 -3.13 9.87 -19.20
C PRO A 114 -2.65 10.77 -18.05
N MET A 115 -3.58 11.38 -17.31
CA MET A 115 -3.28 12.21 -16.14
C MET A 115 -2.54 11.41 -15.04
N LEU A 116 -2.98 10.17 -14.80
CA LEU A 116 -2.33 9.31 -13.82
C LEU A 116 -0.89 8.98 -14.26
N LEU A 117 -0.67 8.70 -15.55
CA LEU A 117 0.67 8.44 -16.07
C LEU A 117 1.59 9.65 -15.90
N GLU A 118 1.10 10.86 -16.19
CA GLU A 118 1.85 12.11 -15.93
C GLU A 118 2.22 12.25 -14.45
N LYS A 119 1.31 11.92 -13.54
CA LYS A 119 1.58 11.91 -12.10
C LYS A 119 2.63 10.89 -11.69
N TYR A 120 2.60 9.67 -12.26
CA TYR A 120 3.66 8.69 -12.01
C TYR A 120 5.03 9.17 -12.50
N ILE A 121 5.12 9.81 -13.67
CA ILE A 121 6.39 10.33 -14.19
C ILE A 121 6.92 11.47 -13.29
N SER A 122 6.03 12.38 -12.87
CA SER A 122 6.39 13.48 -11.96
C SER A 122 6.82 12.98 -10.58
N ALA A 123 6.09 11.99 -10.03
CA ALA A 123 6.45 11.32 -8.79
C ALA A 123 7.81 10.63 -8.92
N ALA A 124 8.02 9.83 -9.97
CA ALA A 124 9.29 9.16 -10.22
C ALA A 124 10.47 10.14 -10.34
N ALA A 125 10.30 11.27 -11.03
CA ALA A 125 11.33 12.30 -11.14
C ALA A 125 11.67 12.92 -9.77
N SER A 126 10.66 13.13 -8.93
CA SER A 126 10.84 13.70 -7.59
C SER A 126 11.52 12.71 -6.64
N ILE A 127 11.06 11.45 -6.65
CA ILE A 127 11.63 10.34 -5.89
C ILE A 127 13.08 10.08 -6.31
N SER A 128 13.37 10.11 -7.61
CA SER A 128 14.73 9.88 -8.13
C SER A 128 15.70 10.96 -7.67
N ARG A 129 15.28 12.24 -7.61
CA ARG A 129 16.11 13.32 -7.06
C ARG A 129 16.36 13.15 -5.57
N LEU A 130 15.35 12.71 -4.81
CA LEU A 130 15.51 12.43 -3.39
C LEU A 130 16.50 11.28 -3.17
N ALA A 131 16.33 10.19 -3.92
CA ALA A 131 17.17 9.00 -3.78
C ALA A 131 18.63 9.19 -4.25
N ALA A 132 18.85 9.96 -5.31
CA ALA A 132 20.20 10.26 -5.80
C ALA A 132 20.89 11.39 -5.01
N GLY A 133 20.12 12.20 -4.29
CA GLY A 133 20.56 13.46 -3.72
C GLY A 133 20.71 14.55 -4.79
N ASP A 134 20.24 15.77 -4.47
CA ASP A 134 20.44 16.95 -5.31
C ASP A 134 21.21 18.02 -4.51
N PRO A 135 22.53 18.15 -4.70
CA PRO A 135 23.33 19.15 -3.99
C PRO A 135 22.92 20.60 -4.26
N SER A 136 22.11 20.86 -5.29
CA SER A 136 21.58 22.18 -5.61
C SER A 136 20.29 22.53 -4.85
N LEU A 137 19.79 21.63 -3.99
CA LEU A 137 18.65 21.87 -3.13
C LEU A 137 18.84 23.15 -2.33
N SER A 138 17.90 24.08 -2.50
CA SER A 138 17.81 25.25 -1.62
C SER A 138 17.41 24.80 -0.22
N GLN A 139 17.69 25.64 0.78
CA GLN A 139 17.26 25.40 2.15
C GLN A 139 15.75 25.15 2.20
N THR A 140 15.36 23.95 2.64
CA THR A 140 13.98 23.56 2.88
C THR A 140 13.71 23.46 4.38
N SER A 141 12.45 23.64 4.76
CA SER A 141 11.96 23.40 6.11
C SER A 141 10.76 22.48 6.02
N VAL A 142 10.68 21.51 6.92
CA VAL A 142 9.52 20.64 7.08
C VAL A 142 8.98 20.83 8.48
N ASP A 143 7.71 21.21 8.57
CA ASP A 143 7.04 21.43 9.84
C ASP A 143 6.20 20.20 10.20
N TYR A 144 6.35 19.72 11.43
CA TYR A 144 5.59 18.60 11.98
C TYR A 144 4.59 19.12 13.01
N PRO A 145 3.35 19.43 12.60
CA PRO A 145 2.36 20.01 13.51
C PRO A 145 1.86 18.96 14.49
N ILE A 146 1.82 19.33 15.77
CA ILE A 146 1.14 18.56 16.81
C ILE A 146 -0.21 19.20 17.04
N HIS A 147 -1.27 18.38 17.03
CA HIS A 147 -2.61 18.91 17.24
C HIS A 147 -2.71 19.54 18.66
N PRO A 148 -3.23 20.77 18.82
CA PRO A 148 -3.24 21.46 20.12
C PRO A 148 -4.02 20.76 21.24
N ALA A 149 -4.89 19.82 20.89
CA ALA A 149 -5.65 19.00 21.85
C ALA A 149 -4.95 17.66 22.19
N THR A 150 -3.74 17.42 21.69
CA THR A 150 -2.98 16.19 21.99
C THR A 150 -2.61 16.19 23.47
N VAL A 151 -3.05 15.18 24.21
CA VAL A 151 -2.74 15.02 25.63
C VAL A 151 -1.40 14.32 25.76
N GLN A 152 -0.41 15.00 26.34
CA GLN A 152 0.98 14.55 26.42
C GLN A 152 1.41 14.29 27.88
N THR A 153 0.73 13.38 28.58
CA THR A 153 1.00 13.10 30.00
C THR A 153 1.94 11.92 30.23
N GLU A 154 2.08 11.05 29.24
CA GLU A 154 2.82 9.79 29.27
C GLU A 154 3.75 9.66 28.07
N ARG A 155 4.42 8.53 27.91
CA ARG A 155 5.28 8.27 26.76
C ARG A 155 4.41 8.04 25.51
N GLU A 156 4.46 8.97 24.57
CA GLU A 156 3.61 8.95 23.36
C GLU A 156 3.98 7.86 22.35
N ASN A 157 5.26 7.45 22.28
CA ASN A 157 5.74 6.45 21.33
C ASN A 157 6.88 5.60 21.94
N ALA A 158 6.95 4.33 21.55
CA ALA A 158 8.06 3.41 21.82
C ALA A 158 9.42 3.89 21.29
N ASP A 159 9.47 4.80 20.32
CA ASP A 159 10.73 5.40 19.84
C ASP A 159 11.29 6.46 20.81
N LEU A 160 10.47 6.98 21.73
CA LEU A 160 10.91 7.92 22.76
C LEU A 160 11.62 7.19 23.91
N PRO A 161 12.54 7.84 24.66
CA PRO A 161 13.16 7.26 25.84
C PRO A 161 12.15 6.75 26.90
N VAL A 162 12.55 5.71 27.63
CA VAL A 162 11.79 5.26 28.81
C VAL A 162 11.80 6.37 29.86
N GLY A 163 10.62 6.71 30.38
CA GLY A 163 10.45 7.81 31.35
C GLY A 163 10.11 9.16 30.72
N SER A 164 10.07 9.28 29.39
CA SER A 164 9.53 10.46 28.71
C SER A 164 8.07 10.70 29.09
N ARG A 165 7.72 11.97 29.26
CA ARG A 165 6.35 12.45 29.51
C ARG A 165 6.00 13.45 28.42
N GLY A 166 5.18 13.03 27.47
CA GLY A 166 4.93 13.73 26.22
C GLY A 166 6.02 13.50 25.18
N GLY A 167 6.06 14.43 24.22
CA GLY A 167 7.02 14.44 23.12
C GLY A 167 6.46 13.86 21.82
N ILE A 168 7.31 13.84 20.79
CA ILE A 168 7.01 13.29 19.48
C ILE A 168 8.26 12.59 18.95
N ALA A 169 8.07 11.45 18.30
CA ALA A 169 9.10 10.79 17.51
C ALA A 169 8.73 10.93 16.03
N ILE A 170 9.69 11.36 15.22
CA ILE A 170 9.50 11.69 13.81
C ILE A 170 10.55 10.93 13.02
N ARG A 171 10.12 10.25 11.96
CA ARG A 171 11.01 9.76 10.90
C ARG A 171 11.13 10.84 9.84
N HIS A 172 12.36 11.21 9.51
CA HIS A 172 12.66 12.23 8.52
C HIS A 172 13.84 11.75 7.69
N GLU A 173 13.66 11.75 6.37
CA GLU A 173 14.73 11.45 5.41
C GLU A 173 15.53 12.73 5.16
N PHE A 174 16.82 12.73 5.49
CA PHE A 174 17.66 13.89 5.23
C PHE A 174 18.17 13.85 3.79
N PRO A 175 17.87 14.86 2.94
CA PRO A 175 18.19 14.78 1.52
C PRO A 175 19.70 14.89 1.22
N LEU A 176 20.50 15.44 2.13
CA LEU A 176 21.92 15.73 1.92
C LEU A 176 22.71 15.62 3.22
N ASP A 177 24.00 15.35 3.09
CA ASP A 177 24.97 15.59 4.16
C ASP A 177 25.06 17.10 4.43
N ALA A 178 24.48 17.58 5.52
CA ALA A 178 24.44 19.01 5.82
C ALA A 178 24.34 19.29 7.33
N GLU A 179 24.47 20.57 7.69
CA GLU A 179 24.09 21.06 9.01
C GLU A 179 22.60 21.42 8.99
N TYR A 180 21.82 20.75 9.85
CA TYR A 180 20.39 20.96 9.99
C TYR A 180 20.08 21.72 11.27
N VAL A 181 19.10 22.61 11.21
CA VAL A 181 18.53 23.29 12.37
C VAL A 181 17.25 22.58 12.76
N ILE A 182 17.25 21.95 13.93
CA ILE A 182 16.04 21.36 14.52
C ILE A 182 15.48 22.40 15.50
N LYS A 183 14.29 22.92 15.20
CA LYS A 183 13.62 23.93 16.02
C LYS A 183 12.30 23.40 16.56
N VAL A 184 12.11 23.54 17.87
CA VAL A 184 10.86 23.17 18.55
C VAL A 184 10.10 24.45 18.91
N ARG A 185 8.82 24.51 18.54
CA ARG A 185 7.91 25.59 18.95
C ARG A 185 6.86 25.01 19.88
N LEU A 186 6.84 25.48 21.12
CA LEU A 186 5.87 25.06 22.11
C LEU A 186 4.57 25.85 21.97
N GLN A 187 3.45 25.20 22.29
CA GLN A 187 2.14 25.85 22.24
C GLN A 187 2.07 27.00 23.26
N ARG A 188 1.67 28.18 22.77
CA ARG A 188 1.42 29.36 23.60
C ARG A 188 -0.06 29.46 23.98
N GLY A 189 -0.32 30.02 25.17
CA GLY A 189 -1.65 30.35 25.65
C GLY A 189 -2.26 31.53 24.90
N LYS A 190 -3.47 31.94 25.31
CA LYS A 190 -4.19 33.08 24.70
C LYS A 190 -3.45 34.42 24.83
N ASP A 191 -2.55 34.53 25.79
CA ASP A 191 -1.71 35.71 26.04
C ASP A 191 -0.47 35.77 25.12
N ALA A 192 -0.26 34.75 24.27
CA ALA A 192 0.88 34.59 23.37
C ALA A 192 2.26 34.51 24.04
N THR A 193 2.35 34.71 25.35
CA THR A 193 3.60 34.74 26.12
C THR A 193 3.75 33.51 26.99
N THR A 194 2.68 32.91 27.50
CA THR A 194 2.78 31.78 28.42
C THR A 194 2.79 30.46 27.66
N ILE A 195 3.74 29.58 27.96
CA ILE A 195 3.76 28.20 27.45
C ILE A 195 2.66 27.40 28.14
N VAL A 196 1.80 26.73 27.35
CA VAL A 196 0.74 25.87 27.88
C VAL A 196 1.36 24.70 28.67
N GLY A 197 0.88 24.46 29.88
CA GLY A 197 1.32 23.33 30.72
C GLY A 197 2.67 23.52 31.42
N ASN A 198 3.27 24.72 31.35
CA ASN A 198 4.55 25.03 31.99
C ASN A 198 4.41 25.49 33.46
N SER A 199 3.54 24.83 34.24
CA SER A 199 3.33 25.15 35.66
C SER A 199 4.47 24.67 36.57
N GLU A 200 5.27 23.73 36.08
CA GLU A 200 6.46 23.19 36.74
C GLU A 200 7.63 23.28 35.77
N GLN A 201 8.86 23.30 36.28
CA GLN A 201 10.05 23.22 35.45
C GLN A 201 10.04 21.91 34.65
N ARG A 202 10.14 22.01 33.32
CA ARG A 202 10.19 20.86 32.42
C ARG A 202 11.52 20.84 31.69
N GLU A 203 11.93 19.65 31.27
CA GLU A 203 13.07 19.47 30.39
C GLU A 203 12.60 18.98 29.02
N LEU A 204 13.22 19.51 27.96
CA LEU A 204 13.02 19.08 26.58
C LEU A 204 14.31 18.44 26.07
N ASP A 205 14.25 17.14 25.80
CA ASP A 205 15.37 16.35 25.26
C ASP A 205 15.23 16.21 23.74
N ILE A 206 16.09 16.87 22.97
CA ILE A 206 16.16 16.70 21.51
C ILE A 206 17.20 15.62 21.20
N ARG A 207 16.77 14.60 20.46
CA ARG A 207 17.59 13.44 20.10
C ARG A 207 17.50 13.17 18.60
N LEU A 208 18.57 12.60 18.04
CA LEU A 208 18.64 12.11 16.67
C LEU A 208 19.21 10.69 16.72
N ASP A 209 18.53 9.73 16.10
CA ASP A 209 18.89 8.30 16.10
C ASP A 209 19.19 7.74 17.50
N GLY A 210 18.39 8.17 18.48
CA GLY A 210 18.53 7.78 19.88
C GLY A 210 19.65 8.50 20.64
N ALA A 211 20.57 9.20 19.97
CA ALA A 211 21.60 10.01 20.60
C ALA A 211 21.07 11.39 21.01
N ARG A 212 21.35 11.84 22.24
CA ARG A 212 20.97 13.17 22.71
C ARG A 212 21.81 14.23 22.02
N LEU A 213 21.15 15.15 21.32
CA LEU A 213 21.77 16.35 20.77
C LEU A 213 21.84 17.45 21.82
N LYS A 214 20.73 17.72 22.50
CA LYS A 214 20.66 18.79 23.52
C LYS A 214 19.49 18.58 24.48
N LEU A 215 19.75 18.86 25.75
CA LEU A 215 18.72 18.93 26.80
C LEU A 215 18.50 20.40 27.16
N PHE A 216 17.25 20.86 27.07
CA PHE A 216 16.85 22.20 27.46
C PHE A 216 16.04 22.16 28.74
N THR A 217 16.24 23.14 29.60
CA THR A 217 15.30 23.46 30.68
C THR A 217 14.31 24.49 30.14
N VAL A 218 13.04 24.13 30.05
CA VAL A 218 11.99 24.99 29.46
C VAL A 218 11.55 26.05 30.45
N ASN A 219 11.74 27.31 30.08
CA ASN A 219 11.27 28.49 30.79
C ASN A 219 10.12 29.15 30.06
N ALA A 220 9.32 29.94 30.77
CA ALA A 220 8.14 30.59 30.22
C ALA A 220 8.42 31.50 29.01
N SER A 221 9.63 32.03 28.85
CA SER A 221 10.03 32.94 27.78
C SER A 221 10.84 32.29 26.65
N ASP A 222 11.02 30.97 26.64
CA ASP A 222 11.91 30.34 25.65
C ASP A 222 11.30 30.32 24.25
N ASP A 223 11.90 31.06 23.32
CA ASP A 223 11.55 31.07 21.89
C ASP A 223 12.62 30.38 21.01
N ASP A 224 13.80 30.10 21.58
CA ASP A 224 14.97 29.54 20.88
C ASP A 224 15.32 28.12 21.34
N LEU A 225 14.31 27.25 21.33
CA LEU A 225 14.52 25.81 21.49
C LEU A 225 15.00 25.22 20.16
N GLU A 226 16.25 25.54 19.81
CA GLU A 226 16.90 25.07 18.59
C GLU A 226 18.28 24.45 18.82
N VAL A 227 18.58 23.43 18.02
CA VAL A 227 19.88 22.77 17.98
C VAL A 227 20.34 22.60 16.54
N ARG A 228 21.63 22.84 16.31
CA ARG A 228 22.29 22.55 15.04
C ARG A 228 22.99 21.21 15.15
N ALA A 229 22.83 20.37 14.13
CA ALA A 229 23.49 19.08 14.07
C ALA A 229 23.96 18.82 12.63
N ALA A 230 25.17 18.29 12.49
CA ALA A 230 25.63 17.71 11.23
C ALA A 230 24.97 16.33 11.08
N VAL A 231 24.19 16.16 10.01
CA VAL A 231 23.43 14.93 9.73
C VAL A 231 23.86 14.39 8.37
N LYS A 232 23.94 13.06 8.27
CA LYS A 232 24.20 12.37 7.01
C LYS A 232 22.91 12.17 6.25
N ALA A 233 22.99 12.20 4.92
CA ALA A 233 21.85 11.89 4.08
C ALA A 233 21.35 10.46 4.34
N GLY A 234 20.03 10.28 4.23
CA GLY A 234 19.33 9.03 4.52
C GLY A 234 18.41 9.13 5.74
#